data_AF-A0AA39KI77-F1
#
_entry.id   AF-A0AA39KI77-F1
#
_cell.length_a   1.000
_cell.length_b   1.000
_cell.length_c   1.000
_cell.angle_alpha   90.00
_cell.angle_beta   90.00
_cell.angle_gamma   90.00
#
_symmetry.space_group_name_H-M   'P 1'
#
loop_
_entity.id
_entity.type
_entity.pdbx_description
1 polymer ?
#
loop_
_entity_poly.entity_id
_entity_poly.type
_entity_poly.pdbx_seq_one_letter_code
_entity_poly.pdbx_strand_id
1 'polypeptide(L)'
;MNLAMPWFGMDIGGTLSKLVYFEPKDITRDEADAEVETLKNIRRYLTKNSAYGKTGHRDTHLQMNSKERRNAVSKEDLARATLVTITNNIGSITRMCALNEKIERVVFVGNFLRVNPISMKLLAYAMDYWSNGTLKALFLEHEGYFGAVGCLLQFNGETS
;
A
#
# COMPACT_ATOMS: atom_id res chain seq x y z
N MET A 1 8.00 27.63 -6.99
CA MET A 1 7.87 26.60 -8.04
C MET A 1 7.76 25.25 -7.35
N ASN A 2 6.87 24.39 -7.84
CA ASN A 2 6.35 23.22 -7.13
C ASN A 2 7.39 22.08 -7.16
N LEU A 3 8.07 21.82 -6.03
CA LEU A 3 8.99 20.69 -5.89
C LEU A 3 8.17 19.39 -6.05
N ALA A 4 8.50 18.58 -7.06
CA ALA A 4 7.88 17.28 -7.25
C ALA A 4 8.41 16.32 -6.17
N MET A 5 7.67 16.25 -5.06
CA MET A 5 7.95 15.33 -3.96
C MET A 5 7.99 13.87 -4.45
N PRO A 6 8.92 13.03 -3.97
CA PRO A 6 8.96 11.62 -4.34
C PRO A 6 7.69 10.91 -3.88
N TRP A 7 7.04 10.21 -4.81
CA TRP A 7 5.82 9.47 -4.53
C TRP A 7 6.17 8.14 -3.86
N PHE A 8 5.68 7.97 -2.64
CA PHE A 8 5.92 6.80 -1.81
C PHE A 8 4.73 5.84 -1.92
N GLY A 9 5.00 4.57 -2.26
CA GLY A 9 3.99 3.51 -2.33
C GLY A 9 4.50 2.25 -1.62
N MET A 10 3.68 1.71 -0.73
CA MET A 10 4.00 0.56 0.13
C MET A 10 3.21 -0.68 -0.34
N ASP A 11 3.88 -1.78 -0.68
CA ASP A 11 3.22 -3.09 -0.79
C ASP A 11 3.67 -4.02 0.31
N ILE A 12 2.92 -5.08 0.55
CA ILE A 12 3.23 -6.18 1.44
C ILE A 12 2.54 -7.44 0.90
N GLY A 13 3.28 -8.49 0.57
CA GLY A 13 2.70 -9.81 0.31
C GLY A 13 3.64 -10.93 0.76
N GLY A 14 3.19 -11.99 1.45
CA GLY A 14 1.81 -12.44 1.71
C GLY A 14 1.25 -12.17 3.11
N THR A 15 1.99 -11.47 3.96
CA THR A 15 1.56 -11.01 5.30
C THR A 15 2.42 -9.82 5.80
N LEU A 16 3.67 -9.64 5.36
CA LEU A 16 4.58 -8.54 5.74
C LEU A 16 5.46 -8.06 4.55
N SER A 17 5.99 -6.84 4.61
CA SER A 17 6.18 -5.86 3.51
C SER A 17 7.05 -6.17 2.27
N LYS A 18 6.77 -5.47 1.16
CA LYS A 18 7.56 -5.30 -0.06
C LYS A 18 7.69 -3.81 -0.47
N LEU A 19 8.94 -3.34 -0.47
CA LEU A 19 9.34 -1.97 -0.81
C LEU A 19 9.55 -1.82 -2.32
N VAL A 20 8.92 -0.82 -2.94
CA VAL A 20 9.20 -0.42 -4.33
C VAL A 20 9.69 1.03 -4.34
N TYR A 21 10.85 1.25 -4.95
CA TYR A 21 11.52 2.54 -5.06
C TYR A 21 11.49 3.01 -6.52
N PHE A 22 10.89 4.17 -6.77
CA PHE A 22 10.90 4.83 -8.08
C PHE A 22 11.88 6.00 -8.06
N GLU A 23 12.88 5.93 -8.92
CA GLU A 23 13.88 6.99 -9.11
C GLU A 23 13.33 8.02 -10.12
N PRO A 24 13.06 9.28 -9.71
CA PRO A 24 12.72 10.33 -10.65
C PRO A 24 13.90 10.57 -11.60
N LYS A 25 13.61 10.70 -12.90
CA LYS A 25 14.64 10.93 -13.94
C LYS A 25 14.78 12.41 -14.33
N ASP A 26 13.82 13.24 -13.93
CA ASP A 26 13.76 14.66 -14.29
C ASP A 26 14.23 15.50 -13.10
N ILE A 27 15.54 15.47 -12.82
CA ILE A 27 16.18 16.35 -11.83
C ILE A 27 16.77 17.54 -12.59
N THR A 28 16.37 18.76 -12.23
CA THR A 28 16.92 19.97 -12.84
C THR A 28 18.36 20.19 -12.36
N ARG A 29 19.20 20.85 -13.18
CA ARG A 29 20.64 21.04 -12.88
C ARG A 29 20.91 21.79 -11.57
N ASP A 30 19.93 22.50 -11.03
CA ASP A 30 20.06 23.35 -9.84
C ASP A 30 19.71 22.62 -8.52
N GLU A 31 19.15 21.41 -8.57
CA GLU A 31 18.75 20.59 -7.40
C GLU A 31 19.75 19.45 -7.08
N ALA A 32 20.90 19.43 -7.77
CA ALA A 32 21.61 18.20 -8.11
C ALA A 32 22.57 17.60 -7.06
N ASP A 33 23.02 18.30 -6.02
CA ASP A 33 24.14 17.78 -5.22
C ASP A 33 23.73 16.98 -3.97
N ALA A 34 22.80 17.50 -3.16
CA ALA A 34 22.36 16.83 -1.93
C ALA A 34 21.42 15.64 -2.22
N GLU A 35 20.48 15.82 -3.16
CA GLU A 35 19.48 14.81 -3.48
C GLU A 35 20.09 13.60 -4.20
N VAL A 36 21.04 13.83 -5.12
CA VAL A 36 21.76 12.76 -5.82
C VAL A 36 22.59 11.92 -4.84
N GLU A 37 23.20 12.52 -3.82
CA GLU A 37 23.97 11.76 -2.83
C GLU A 37 23.06 10.92 -1.92
N THR A 38 21.91 11.43 -1.51
CA THR A 38 20.91 10.65 -0.77
C THR A 38 20.37 9.48 -1.60
N LEU A 39 20.01 9.71 -2.86
CA LEU A 39 19.54 8.66 -3.77
C LEU A 39 20.61 7.60 -4.03
N LYS A 40 21.88 8.01 -4.21
CA LYS A 40 23.02 7.09 -4.31
C LYS A 40 23.20 6.24 -3.06
N ASN A 41 23.04 6.83 -1.87
CA ASN A 41 23.18 6.11 -0.61
C ASN A 41 22.03 5.12 -0.38
N ILE A 42 20.79 5.49 -0.72
CA ILE A 42 19.63 4.57 -0.68
C ILE A 42 19.83 3.41 -1.66
N ARG A 43 20.20 3.70 -2.91
CA ARG A 43 20.47 2.68 -3.93
C ARG A 43 21.59 1.74 -3.47
N ARG A 44 22.68 2.28 -2.96
CA ARG A 44 23.81 1.52 -2.41
C ARG A 44 23.35 0.61 -1.27
N TYR A 45 22.58 1.12 -0.31
CA TYR A 45 22.04 0.31 0.78
C TYR A 45 21.15 -0.84 0.27
N LEU A 46 20.23 -0.53 -0.66
CA LEU A 46 19.32 -1.51 -1.23
C LEU A 46 20.02 -2.57 -2.09
N THR A 47 21.16 -2.30 -2.73
CA THR A 47 21.80 -3.24 -3.65
C THR A 47 23.04 -3.94 -3.09
N LYS A 48 23.71 -3.39 -2.06
CA LYS A 48 25.07 -3.81 -1.68
C LYS A 48 25.15 -4.97 -0.69
N ASN A 49 24.09 -5.29 0.05
CA ASN A 49 24.09 -6.42 0.99
C ASN A 49 23.38 -7.65 0.40
N SER A 50 24.15 -8.73 0.23
CA SER A 50 23.67 -10.06 -0.15
C SER A 50 23.26 -10.92 1.06
N ALA A 51 23.63 -10.51 2.27
CA ALA A 51 23.30 -11.20 3.51
C ALA A 51 22.56 -10.27 4.48
N TYR A 52 21.52 -10.80 5.11
CA TYR A 52 20.72 -10.17 6.16
C TYR A 52 20.89 -11.00 7.44
N GLY A 53 21.95 -10.70 8.20
CA GLY A 53 22.32 -11.52 9.36
C GLY A 53 22.80 -12.92 8.97
N LYS A 54 22.59 -13.91 9.86
CA LYS A 54 23.04 -15.30 9.65
C LYS A 54 22.05 -16.16 8.84
N THR A 55 20.80 -15.72 8.72
CA THR A 55 19.68 -16.54 8.22
C THR A 55 19.12 -16.05 6.89
N GLY A 56 19.20 -14.74 6.60
CA GLY A 56 18.71 -14.19 5.35
C GLY A 56 19.82 -14.14 4.29
N HIS A 57 19.65 -14.89 3.21
CA HIS A 57 20.49 -14.77 2.02
C HIS A 57 19.64 -14.21 0.88
N ARG A 58 20.11 -13.15 0.23
CA ARG A 58 19.50 -12.61 -0.97
C ARG A 58 19.94 -13.47 -2.16
N ASP A 59 18.99 -14.11 -2.82
CA ASP A 59 19.23 -14.77 -4.09
C ASP A 59 19.47 -13.73 -5.19
N THR A 60 20.71 -13.62 -5.66
CA THR A 60 21.13 -12.68 -6.71
C THR A 60 20.61 -13.08 -8.09
N HIS A 61 20.28 -14.36 -8.32
CA HIS A 61 19.77 -14.85 -9.60
C HIS A 61 18.27 -14.61 -9.77
N LEU A 62 17.52 -14.47 -8.67
CA LEU A 62 16.10 -14.12 -8.68
C LEU A 62 15.85 -12.60 -8.67
N GLN A 63 16.90 -11.78 -8.72
CA GLN A 63 16.76 -10.34 -8.81
C GLN A 63 16.26 -9.93 -10.20
N MET A 64 14.98 -9.56 -10.30
CA MET A 64 14.43 -9.00 -11.53
C MET A 64 14.89 -7.54 -11.73
N ASN A 65 16.05 -7.37 -12.37
CA ASN A 65 16.59 -6.08 -12.81
C ASN A 65 16.55 -5.93 -14.35
N SER A 66 15.49 -6.40 -15.01
CA SER A 66 15.35 -6.23 -16.46
C SER A 66 15.09 -4.76 -16.79
N LYS A 67 16.09 -4.11 -17.40
CA LYS A 67 15.96 -2.74 -17.93
C LYS A 67 14.85 -2.65 -18.98
N GLU A 68 14.67 -3.68 -19.81
CA GLU A 68 13.62 -3.72 -20.82
C GLU A 68 12.23 -3.73 -20.17
N ARG A 69 11.99 -4.61 -19.19
CA ARG A 69 10.71 -4.64 -18.47
C ARG A 69 10.43 -3.33 -17.75
N ARG A 70 11.45 -2.69 -17.16
CA ARG A 70 11.30 -1.38 -16.52
C ARG A 70 10.94 -0.28 -17.52
N ASN A 71 11.53 -0.30 -18.72
CA ASN A 71 11.24 0.68 -19.77
C ASN A 71 9.87 0.44 -20.43
N ALA A 72 9.34 -0.78 -20.38
CA ALA A 72 8.05 -1.15 -20.94
C ALA A 72 6.85 -0.84 -20.03
N VAL A 73 7.08 -0.51 -18.76
CA VAL A 73 6.02 -0.26 -17.76
C VAL A 73 5.52 1.19 -17.86
N SER A 74 4.21 1.36 -17.94
CA SER A 74 3.55 2.67 -17.97
C SER A 74 3.29 3.23 -16.56
N LYS A 75 2.93 4.51 -16.44
CA LYS A 75 2.57 5.10 -15.13
C LYS A 75 1.27 4.51 -14.58
N GLU A 76 0.36 4.15 -15.48
CA GLU A 76 -0.92 3.52 -15.20
C GLU A 76 -0.74 2.13 -14.60
N ASP A 77 0.20 1.36 -15.15
CA ASP A 77 0.58 0.05 -14.60
C ASP A 77 1.12 0.17 -13.18
N LEU A 78 1.95 1.19 -12.93
CA LEU A 78 2.50 1.46 -11.61
C LEU A 78 1.41 1.87 -10.62
N ALA A 79 0.55 2.81 -11.01
CA ALA A 79 -0.56 3.26 -10.17
C ALA A 79 -1.51 2.10 -9.84
N ARG A 80 -1.85 1.26 -10.83
CA ARG A 80 -2.70 0.08 -10.63
C ARG A 80 -2.00 -0.96 -9.74
N ALA A 81 -0.71 -1.21 -9.97
CA ALA A 81 0.07 -2.11 -9.15
C ALA A 81 0.01 -1.64 -7.70
N THR A 82 0.40 -0.39 -7.41
CA THR A 82 0.36 0.21 -6.07
C THR A 82 -1.04 0.18 -5.44
N LEU A 83 -2.10 0.43 -6.21
CA LEU A 83 -3.47 0.35 -5.69
C LEU A 83 -3.83 -1.07 -5.24
N VAL A 84 -3.58 -2.06 -6.11
CA VAL A 84 -3.89 -3.48 -5.85
C VAL A 84 -3.09 -3.98 -4.64
N THR A 85 -1.81 -3.68 -4.65
CA THR A 85 -0.82 -3.84 -3.58
C THR A 85 -1.36 -3.36 -2.21
N ILE A 86 -1.66 -2.07 -2.05
CA ILE A 86 -2.13 -1.49 -0.79
C ILE A 86 -3.45 -2.15 -0.37
N THR A 87 -4.37 -2.31 -1.32
CA THR A 87 -5.70 -2.86 -1.05
C THR A 87 -5.63 -4.31 -0.57
N ASN A 88 -4.81 -5.14 -1.22
CA ASN A 88 -4.63 -6.53 -0.83
C ASN A 88 -3.93 -6.65 0.51
N ASN A 89 -2.99 -5.76 0.84
CA ASN A 89 -2.37 -5.76 2.15
C ASN A 89 -3.39 -5.46 3.26
N ILE A 90 -4.22 -4.43 3.08
CA ILE A 90 -5.33 -4.13 3.99
C ILE A 90 -6.22 -5.36 4.16
N GLY A 91 -6.66 -5.97 3.06
CA GLY A 91 -7.48 -7.18 3.08
C GLY A 91 -6.84 -8.32 3.88
N SER A 92 -5.57 -8.64 3.63
CA SER A 92 -4.86 -9.71 4.34
C SER A 92 -4.79 -9.48 5.85
N ILE A 93 -4.47 -8.26 6.29
CA ILE A 93 -4.43 -7.92 7.72
C ILE A 93 -5.82 -8.06 8.32
N THR A 94 -6.83 -7.48 7.69
CA THR A 94 -8.20 -7.52 8.17
C THR A 94 -8.74 -8.94 8.28
N ARG A 95 -8.43 -9.82 7.32
CA ARG A 95 -8.78 -11.24 7.40
C ARG A 95 -8.17 -11.91 8.62
N MET A 96 -6.86 -11.72 8.87
CA MET A 96 -6.20 -12.35 10.02
C MET A 96 -6.83 -11.89 11.34
N CYS A 97 -7.09 -10.59 11.48
CA CYS A 97 -7.78 -10.05 12.65
C CYS A 97 -9.18 -10.65 12.80
N ALA A 98 -9.97 -10.69 11.72
CA ALA A 98 -11.32 -11.24 11.75
C ALA A 98 -11.35 -12.72 12.15
N LEU A 99 -10.41 -13.53 11.63
CA LEU A 99 -10.29 -14.93 12.00
C LEU A 99 -9.88 -15.12 13.47
N ASN A 100 -8.94 -14.30 13.96
CA ASN A 100 -8.49 -14.36 15.36
C ASN A 100 -9.62 -14.02 16.34
N GLU A 101 -10.39 -12.98 16.01
CA GLU A 101 -11.50 -12.49 16.85
C GLU A 101 -12.84 -13.20 16.57
N LYS A 102 -12.87 -14.17 15.64
CA LYS A 102 -14.08 -14.92 15.23
C LYS A 102 -15.20 -14.01 14.72
N ILE A 103 -14.84 -13.00 13.94
CA ILE A 103 -15.77 -12.04 13.32
C ILE A 103 -16.04 -12.46 11.88
N GLU A 104 -17.31 -12.51 11.48
CA GLU A 104 -17.74 -12.89 10.11
C GLU A 104 -18.02 -11.68 9.21
N ARG A 105 -18.22 -10.50 9.81
CA ARG A 105 -18.63 -9.28 9.10
C ARG A 105 -17.65 -8.17 9.38
N VAL A 106 -17.03 -7.68 8.31
CA VAL A 106 -16.02 -6.64 8.35
C VAL A 106 -16.55 -5.42 7.63
N VAL A 107 -16.61 -4.29 8.32
CA VAL A 107 -16.98 -3.00 7.72
C VAL A 107 -15.71 -2.25 7.38
N PHE A 108 -15.53 -1.88 6.11
CA PHE A 108 -14.46 -0.99 5.68
C PHE A 108 -14.97 0.44 5.56
N VAL A 109 -14.24 1.38 6.17
CA VAL A 109 -14.57 2.81 6.19
C VAL A 109 -13.32 3.65 5.91
N GLY A 110 -13.50 4.95 5.68
CA GLY A 110 -12.45 5.93 5.44
C GLY A 110 -12.32 6.38 3.98
N ASN A 111 -11.74 7.56 3.78
CA ASN A 111 -11.66 8.23 2.48
C ASN A 111 -10.80 7.53 1.43
N PHE A 112 -10.02 6.50 1.79
CA PHE A 112 -9.31 5.66 0.81
C PHE A 112 -10.27 4.98 -0.18
N LEU A 113 -11.48 4.68 0.27
CA LEU A 113 -12.52 4.03 -0.53
C LEU A 113 -13.39 5.04 -1.30
N ARG A 114 -13.24 6.34 -1.03
CA ARG A 114 -14.05 7.40 -1.64
C ARG A 114 -13.85 7.43 -3.15
N VAL A 115 -14.92 7.18 -3.91
CA VAL A 115 -14.89 7.06 -5.39
C VAL A 115 -13.86 6.01 -5.86
N ASN A 116 -13.61 4.98 -5.06
CA ASN A 116 -12.64 3.93 -5.36
C ASN A 116 -13.31 2.53 -5.40
N PRO A 117 -14.16 2.27 -6.41
CA PRO A 117 -14.84 0.99 -6.54
C PRO A 117 -13.88 -0.16 -6.87
N ILE A 118 -12.67 0.14 -7.37
CA ILE A 118 -11.63 -0.86 -7.65
C ILE A 118 -11.18 -1.48 -6.33
N SER A 119 -10.80 -0.66 -5.35
CA SER A 119 -10.38 -1.16 -4.05
C SER A 119 -11.53 -1.84 -3.29
N MET A 120 -12.74 -1.31 -3.35
CA MET A 120 -13.92 -1.96 -2.73
C MET A 120 -14.14 -3.38 -3.28
N LYS A 121 -14.10 -3.55 -4.60
CA LYS A 121 -14.24 -4.87 -5.24
C LYS A 121 -13.10 -5.81 -4.88
N LEU A 122 -11.86 -5.32 -4.84
CA LEU A 122 -10.70 -6.12 -4.43
C LEU A 122 -10.81 -6.59 -2.97
N LEU A 123 -11.23 -5.72 -2.05
CA LEU A 123 -11.46 -6.10 -0.65
C LEU A 123 -12.58 -7.12 -0.52
N ALA A 124 -13.71 -6.91 -1.21
CA ALA A 124 -14.82 -7.85 -1.20
C ALA A 124 -14.42 -9.23 -1.73
N TYR A 125 -13.74 -9.26 -2.87
CA TYR A 125 -13.20 -10.49 -3.45
C TYR A 125 -12.20 -11.17 -2.52
N ALA A 126 -11.29 -10.41 -1.91
CA ALA A 126 -10.31 -10.95 -0.98
C ALA A 126 -10.98 -11.57 0.25
N MET A 127 -11.99 -10.91 0.84
CA MET A 127 -12.68 -11.46 2.00
C MET A 127 -13.38 -12.78 1.66
N ASP A 128 -14.15 -12.80 0.57
CA ASP A 128 -14.90 -13.97 0.13
C ASP A 128 -13.98 -15.14 -0.27
N TYR A 129 -13.01 -14.87 -1.15
CA TYR A 129 -12.12 -15.90 -1.70
C TYR A 129 -11.22 -16.53 -0.63
N TRP A 130 -10.54 -15.71 0.19
CA TRP A 130 -9.57 -16.21 1.16
C TRP A 130 -10.21 -16.81 2.41
N SER A 131 -11.52 -16.63 2.61
CA SER A 131 -12.26 -17.17 3.75
C SER A 131 -13.26 -18.28 3.37
N ASN A 132 -13.30 -18.72 2.11
CA ASN A 132 -14.33 -19.61 1.59
C ASN A 132 -15.76 -19.10 1.87
N GLY A 133 -15.99 -17.80 1.70
CA GLY A 133 -17.30 -17.16 1.85
C GLY A 133 -17.78 -16.89 3.28
N THR A 134 -16.98 -17.23 4.29
CA THR A 134 -17.32 -16.98 5.71
C THR A 134 -17.20 -15.50 6.12
N LEU A 135 -16.32 -14.73 5.48
CA LEU A 135 -16.10 -13.30 5.76
C LEU A 135 -16.79 -12.45 4.70
N LYS A 136 -17.63 -11.54 5.15
CA LYS A 136 -18.30 -10.55 4.30
C LYS A 136 -17.71 -9.16 4.50
N ALA A 137 -17.29 -8.54 3.41
CA ALA A 137 -16.94 -7.12 3.37
C ALA A 137 -18.21 -6.26 3.23
N LEU A 138 -18.33 -5.25 4.08
CA LEU A 138 -19.40 -4.26 4.08
C LEU A 138 -18.81 -2.87 3.86
N PHE A 139 -19.55 -2.02 3.16
CA PHE A 139 -19.16 -0.64 2.82
C PHE A 139 -20.31 0.29 3.17
N LEU A 140 -20.00 1.54 3.51
CA LEU A 140 -20.97 2.54 3.94
C LEU A 140 -20.90 3.76 3.03
N GLU A 141 -22.04 4.35 2.68
CA GLU A 141 -22.08 5.53 1.79
C GLU A 141 -21.35 6.74 2.38
N HIS A 142 -21.41 6.92 3.70
CA HIS A 142 -20.76 8.00 4.43
C HIS A 142 -19.45 7.56 5.10
N GLU A 143 -18.69 6.69 4.44
CA GLU A 143 -17.45 6.06 4.92
C GLU A 143 -16.40 7.00 5.52
N GLY A 144 -16.34 8.27 5.06
CA GLY A 144 -15.34 9.24 5.54
C GLY A 144 -15.75 10.09 6.74
N TYR A 145 -17.00 10.01 7.21
CA TYR A 145 -17.56 11.06 8.07
C TYR A 145 -17.88 10.62 9.51
N PHE A 146 -17.73 9.34 9.85
CA PHE A 146 -18.11 8.82 11.17
C PHE A 146 -17.43 9.54 12.34
N GLY A 147 -16.15 9.91 12.20
CA GLY A 147 -15.45 10.66 13.25
C GLY A 147 -16.08 12.04 13.52
N ALA A 148 -16.42 12.78 12.45
CA ALA A 148 -17.07 14.08 12.57
C ALA A 148 -18.50 13.97 13.13
N VAL A 149 -19.26 12.97 12.67
CA VAL A 149 -20.60 12.68 13.20
C VAL A 149 -20.54 12.31 14.68
N GLY A 150 -19.55 11.51 15.10
CA GLY A 150 -19.34 11.16 16.51
C GLY A 150 -19.11 12.39 17.39
N CYS A 151 -18.28 13.35 16.96
CA CYS A 151 -18.08 14.60 17.69
C CYS A 151 -19.37 15.44 17.80
N LEU A 152 -20.18 15.47 16.74
CA LEU A 152 -21.45 16.20 16.75
C LEU A 152 -22.47 15.55 17.71
N LEU A 153 -22.59 14.23 17.68
CA LEU A 153 -23.50 13.49 18.58
C LEU A 153 -23.09 13.69 20.05
N GLN A 154 -21.78 13.70 20.32
CA GLN A 154 -21.27 13.97 21.66
C GLN A 154 -21.58 15.41 22.11
N PHE A 155 -21.47 16.39 21.21
CA PHE A 155 -21.83 17.78 21.51
C PHE A 155 -23.33 17.93 21.80
N ASN A 156 -24.19 17.20 21.09
CA ASN A 156 -25.64 17.21 21.29
C ASN A 156 -26.11 16.41 22.52
N GLY A 157 -25.22 15.67 23.19
CA GLY A 157 -25.59 14.79 24.30
C GLY A 157 -26.29 13.50 23.89
N GLU A 158 -26.16 13.09 22.63
CA GLU A 158 -26.83 11.90 22.07
C GLU A 158 -26.02 10.61 22.24
N THR A 159 -24.74 10.71 22.62
CA THR A 159 -23.90 9.56 23.00
C THR A 159 -23.68 9.60 24.51
N SER A 160 -24.37 8.69 25.22
CA SER A 160 -24.23 8.43 26.67
C SER A 160 -23.07 7.50 27.00
#